data_AF-A0A941S351-F1
#
_entry.id   AF-A0A941S351-F1
#
_cell.length_a   1.000
_cell.length_b   1.000
_cell.length_c   1.000
_cell.angle_alpha   90.00
_cell.angle_beta   90.00
_cell.angle_gamma   90.00
#
_symmetry.space_group_name_H-M   'P 1'
#
loop_
_entity.id
_entity.type
_entity.pdbx_description
1 polymer ?
#
loop_
_entity_poly.entity_id
_entity_poly.type
_entity_poly.pdbx_seq_one_letter_code
_entity_poly.pdbx_strand_id
1 'polypeptide(L)'
;MKLADSKSLCAGFFLLIASGVISLADDELPKAAPPKPVPPVAPQQPPAVPPPVVPPRPNQENQRRNKVTVRQAVVNGETQMDIEENGVKIWIKHRNRKNIQMTITQPDDDPDDEIEPDQETFEAKDVRELRENYPEAYEYFERYAMPEKGNVPGFGLPVPGLPGFPGGQRGPRMLFRNPPFGGGFGFGGDAPAPPAQEGSENNKRLSELNAELKQYAEELQELTEKTPIDLRKLREISKHLHDVQKKMAETLKPPRQKSDGAGEDADDEVEVGP
;
A
#
# COMPACT_ATOMS: atom_id res chain seq x y z
N MET A 1 48.87 -22.10 20.53
CA MET A 1 48.07 -23.34 20.37
C MET A 1 47.32 -23.25 19.05
N LYS A 2 47.48 -24.26 18.20
CA LYS A 2 46.84 -24.44 16.88
C LYS A 2 45.46 -25.10 17.05
N LEU A 3 44.66 -25.06 15.97
CA LEU A 3 43.45 -25.86 15.64
C LEU A 3 42.12 -25.18 16.04
N ALA A 4 41.08 -25.07 15.22
CA ALA A 4 40.82 -25.63 13.89
C ALA A 4 39.78 -24.79 13.11
N ASP A 5 40.01 -24.69 11.80
CA ASP A 5 39.01 -24.43 10.75
C ASP A 5 37.86 -25.45 10.81
N SER A 6 36.62 -25.00 10.63
CA SER A 6 35.50 -25.84 10.23
C SER A 6 34.82 -25.25 9.00
N LYS A 7 35.48 -25.44 7.84
CA LYS A 7 34.82 -25.52 6.54
C LYS A 7 34.32 -26.95 6.37
N SER A 8 33.01 -27.15 6.28
CA SER A 8 32.42 -28.45 5.89
C SER A 8 31.05 -28.16 5.26
N LEU A 9 30.97 -28.24 3.93
CA LEU A 9 30.24 -29.28 3.21
C LEU A 9 28.72 -29.19 3.35
N CYS A 10 28.10 -28.44 2.43
CA CYS A 10 26.81 -28.82 1.85
C CYS A 10 26.88 -28.57 0.35
N ALA A 11 27.65 -29.44 -0.31
CA ALA A 11 27.60 -29.64 -1.75
C ALA A 11 26.36 -30.46 -2.08
N GLY A 12 25.68 -30.08 -3.17
CA GLY A 12 25.04 -31.02 -4.08
C GLY A 12 23.79 -31.74 -3.59
N PHE A 13 22.63 -31.17 -3.90
CA PHE A 13 21.43 -31.97 -4.14
C PHE A 13 20.84 -31.59 -5.50
N PHE A 14 21.57 -31.94 -6.55
CA PHE A 14 21.02 -32.12 -7.90
C PHE A 14 20.22 -33.43 -7.87
N LEU A 15 18.89 -33.32 -7.74
CA LEU A 15 18.02 -34.47 -7.99
C LEU A 15 17.58 -34.46 -9.45
N LEU A 16 18.33 -35.25 -10.22
CA LEU A 16 18.01 -35.77 -11.53
C LEU A 16 16.67 -36.52 -11.47
N ILE A 17 15.59 -35.94 -12.00
CA ILE A 17 14.40 -36.71 -12.39
C ILE A 17 14.41 -36.77 -13.92
N ALA A 18 15.14 -37.76 -14.41
CA ALA A 18 14.97 -38.26 -15.76
C ALA A 18 13.70 -39.14 -15.82
N SER A 19 13.06 -39.10 -16.98
CA SER A 19 12.30 -40.21 -17.56
C SER A 19 10.90 -40.47 -16.99
N GLY A 20 9.91 -39.94 -17.70
CA GLY A 20 8.51 -40.33 -17.53
C GLY A 20 7.65 -39.89 -18.71
N VAL A 21 8.06 -40.24 -19.94
CA VAL A 21 7.20 -40.16 -21.13
C VAL A 21 6.07 -41.17 -20.92
N ILE A 22 4.89 -40.70 -20.50
CA ILE A 22 3.66 -41.49 -20.59
C ILE A 22 2.89 -40.93 -21.78
N SER A 23 3.00 -41.63 -22.90
CA SER A 23 2.03 -41.61 -23.98
C SER A 23 0.67 -42.00 -23.43
N LEU A 24 -0.25 -41.06 -23.38
CA LEU A 24 -1.68 -41.33 -23.25
C LEU A 24 -2.32 -41.08 -24.62
N ALA A 25 -2.60 -42.22 -25.25
CA ALA A 25 -3.56 -42.52 -26.30
C ALA A 25 -4.43 -41.35 -26.80
N ASP A 26 -4.36 -41.17 -28.13
CA ASP A 26 -5.44 -40.67 -28.98
C ASP A 26 -6.79 -41.29 -28.59
N ASP A 27 -7.68 -40.46 -28.05
CA ASP A 27 -9.11 -40.73 -28.01
C ASP A 27 -9.75 -39.86 -29.10
N GLU A 28 -10.22 -40.52 -30.15
CA GLU A 28 -10.84 -39.92 -31.33
C GLU A 28 -12.14 -39.18 -30.94
N LEU A 29 -12.01 -37.87 -30.71
CA LEU A 29 -13.17 -36.98 -30.65
C LEU A 29 -13.84 -36.92 -32.04
N PRO A 30 -15.19 -37.09 -32.13
CA PRO A 30 -15.90 -37.05 -33.39
C PRO A 30 -15.76 -35.66 -34.04
N LYS A 31 -15.16 -35.69 -35.24
CA LYS A 31 -14.95 -34.55 -36.14
C LYS A 31 -16.30 -33.90 -36.47
N ALA A 32 -16.66 -32.86 -35.72
CA ALA A 32 -17.84 -32.04 -35.99
C ALA A 32 -17.72 -31.40 -37.38
N ALA A 33 -18.78 -31.53 -38.18
CA ALA A 33 -18.85 -30.97 -39.52
C ALA A 33 -18.62 -29.45 -39.47
N PRO A 34 -17.84 -28.87 -40.41
CA PRO A 34 -17.59 -27.44 -40.44
C PRO A 34 -18.91 -26.68 -40.63
N PRO A 35 -19.17 -25.61 -39.84
CA PRO A 35 -20.35 -24.79 -40.02
C PRO A 35 -20.33 -24.13 -41.40
N LYS A 36 -21.49 -24.08 -42.06
CA LYS A 36 -21.68 -23.41 -43.36
C LYS A 36 -21.18 -21.96 -43.27
N PRO A 37 -20.47 -21.45 -44.30
CA PRO A 37 -20.03 -20.06 -44.33
C PRO A 37 -21.24 -19.13 -44.33
N VAL A 38 -21.35 -18.30 -43.29
CA VAL A 38 -22.34 -17.23 -43.21
C VAL A 38 -21.87 -16.11 -44.14
N PRO A 39 -22.74 -15.55 -45.00
CA PRO A 39 -22.35 -14.45 -45.88
C PRO A 39 -21.87 -13.24 -45.04
N PRO A 40 -20.82 -12.53 -45.49
CA PRO A 40 -20.31 -11.36 -44.79
C PRO A 40 -21.38 -10.28 -44.72
N VAL A 41 -21.77 -9.91 -43.50
CA VAL A 41 -22.64 -8.77 -43.24
C VAL A 41 -21.91 -7.51 -43.69
N ALA A 42 -22.52 -6.75 -44.59
CA ALA A 42 -21.96 -5.50 -45.09
C ALA A 42 -21.64 -4.55 -43.92
N PRO A 43 -20.45 -3.92 -43.90
CA PRO A 43 -20.06 -3.02 -42.83
C PRO A 43 -21.00 -1.81 -42.83
N GLN A 44 -21.84 -1.71 -41.81
CA GLN A 44 -22.63 -0.51 -41.54
C GLN A 44 -21.65 0.60 -41.15
N GLN A 45 -21.56 1.66 -41.96
CA GLN A 45 -20.78 2.85 -41.62
C GLN A 45 -21.33 3.45 -40.32
N PRO A 46 -20.51 3.60 -39.26
CA PRO A 46 -20.96 4.25 -38.03
C PRO A 46 -21.27 5.74 -38.32
N PRO A 47 -22.31 6.30 -37.66
CA PRO A 47 -22.65 7.71 -37.79
C PRO A 47 -21.47 8.59 -37.40
N ALA A 48 -21.24 9.66 -38.18
CA ALA A 48 -20.16 10.61 -37.96
C ALA A 48 -20.28 11.25 -36.57
N VAL A 49 -19.33 10.93 -35.69
CA VAL A 49 -19.25 11.48 -34.33
C VAL A 49 -18.72 12.92 -34.41
N PRO A 50 -19.38 13.92 -33.81
CA PRO A 50 -18.89 15.29 -33.77
C PRO A 50 -17.53 15.36 -33.05
N PRO A 51 -16.64 16.31 -33.42
CA PRO A 51 -15.33 16.43 -32.81
C PRO A 51 -15.44 16.68 -31.29
N PRO A 52 -14.67 15.97 -30.46
CA PRO A 52 -14.73 16.13 -29.02
C PRO A 52 -14.22 17.52 -28.61
N VAL A 53 -15.01 18.20 -27.79
CA VAL A 53 -14.57 19.40 -27.06
C VAL A 53 -13.46 18.96 -26.11
N VAL A 54 -12.23 19.40 -26.36
CA VAL A 54 -11.06 19.06 -25.55
C VAL A 54 -11.11 19.88 -24.26
N PRO A 55 -11.35 19.28 -23.08
CA PRO A 55 -11.23 20.01 -21.82
C PRO A 55 -9.75 20.39 -21.58
N PRO A 56 -9.48 21.53 -20.92
CA PRO A 56 -8.13 21.94 -20.57
C PRO A 56 -7.43 20.83 -19.78
N ARG A 57 -6.24 20.43 -20.23
CA ARG A 57 -5.41 19.42 -19.56
C ARG A 57 -5.04 19.94 -18.16
N PRO A 58 -5.48 19.29 -17.07
CA PRO A 58 -4.94 19.62 -15.76
C PRO A 58 -3.44 19.29 -15.76
N ASN A 59 -2.62 20.20 -15.22
CA ASN A 59 -1.18 20.02 -15.02
C ASN A 59 -0.88 18.64 -14.41
N GLN A 60 -0.39 17.70 -15.24
CA GLN A 60 -0.13 16.30 -14.86
C GLN A 60 1.17 16.11 -14.05
N GLU A 61 2.00 17.15 -13.95
CA GLU A 61 3.36 17.01 -13.42
C GLU A 61 3.42 16.87 -11.89
N ASN A 62 2.42 17.36 -11.16
CA ASN A 62 2.34 17.21 -9.71
C ASN A 62 1.46 16.03 -9.22
N GLN A 63 0.86 15.24 -10.12
CA GLN A 63 0.14 14.00 -9.78
C GLN A 63 1.02 12.74 -9.86
N ARG A 64 2.32 12.89 -10.14
CA ARG A 64 3.29 11.78 -10.13
C ARG A 64 3.61 11.24 -8.73
N ARG A 65 3.02 11.79 -7.68
CA ARG A 65 3.19 11.28 -6.32
C ARG A 65 2.11 10.21 -6.05
N ASN A 66 2.51 8.95 -6.18
CA ASN A 66 1.82 7.76 -5.67
C ASN A 66 0.42 7.54 -6.24
N LYS A 67 0.31 7.36 -7.56
CA LYS A 67 -0.92 6.84 -8.14
C LYS A 67 -0.98 5.33 -7.88
N VAL A 68 -1.76 4.93 -6.88
CA VAL A 68 -2.08 3.53 -6.62
C VAL A 68 -3.39 3.19 -7.34
N THR A 69 -3.35 2.20 -8.22
CA THR A 69 -4.56 1.66 -8.86
C THR A 69 -4.81 0.27 -8.29
N VAL A 70 -5.97 0.08 -7.66
CA VAL A 70 -6.37 -1.23 -7.11
C VAL A 70 -7.61 -1.70 -7.87
N ARG A 71 -7.55 -2.89 -8.44
CA ARG A 71 -8.70 -3.58 -9.03
C ARG A 71 -8.91 -4.88 -8.28
N GLN A 72 -10.11 -5.05 -7.72
CA GLN A 72 -10.47 -6.26 -7.01
C GLN A 72 -11.61 -6.96 -7.75
N ALA A 73 -11.47 -8.26 -7.97
CA ALA A 73 -12.49 -9.13 -8.52
C ALA A 73 -12.69 -10.35 -7.61
N VAL A 74 -13.91 -10.85 -7.53
CA VAL A 74 -14.20 -12.11 -6.84
C VAL A 74 -14.72 -13.10 -7.87
N VAL A 75 -13.93 -14.14 -8.15
CA VAL A 75 -14.23 -15.15 -9.17
C VAL A 75 -14.27 -16.51 -8.48
N ASN A 76 -15.41 -17.21 -8.53
CA ASN A 76 -15.59 -18.53 -7.90
C ASN A 76 -15.27 -18.58 -6.39
N GLY A 77 -15.44 -17.46 -5.68
CA GLY A 77 -15.10 -17.33 -4.26
C GLY A 77 -13.61 -17.12 -3.97
N GLU A 78 -12.78 -16.98 -5.00
CA GLU A 78 -11.41 -16.50 -4.90
C GLU A 78 -11.39 -14.99 -5.14
N THR A 79 -10.73 -14.26 -4.24
CA THR A 79 -10.49 -12.82 -4.41
C THR A 79 -9.20 -12.67 -5.20
N GLN A 80 -9.28 -11.97 -6.33
CA GLN A 80 -8.15 -11.58 -7.16
C GLN A 80 -8.00 -10.06 -7.06
N MET A 81 -6.78 -9.59 -6.86
CA MET A 81 -6.44 -8.18 -6.79
C MET A 81 -5.29 -7.90 -7.75
N ASP A 82 -5.51 -6.96 -8.67
CA ASP A 82 -4.45 -6.34 -9.47
C ASP A 82 -4.15 -4.97 -8.86
N ILE A 83 -2.96 -4.80 -8.32
CA ILE A 83 -2.47 -3.54 -7.78
C ILE A 83 -1.35 -3.02 -8.67
N GLU A 84 -1.41 -1.74 -9.01
CA GLU A 84 -0.33 -1.02 -9.68
C GLU A 84 0.07 0.16 -8.78
N GLU A 85 1.26 0.08 -8.19
CA GLU A 85 1.82 1.11 -7.29
C GLU A 85 3.20 1.50 -7.82
N ASN A 86 3.35 2.77 -8.24
CA ASN A 86 4.63 3.33 -8.71
C ASN A 86 5.31 2.51 -9.83
N GLY A 87 4.52 1.86 -10.70
CA GLY A 87 5.02 1.00 -11.77
C GLY A 87 5.21 -0.47 -11.38
N VAL A 88 5.22 -0.78 -10.09
CA VAL A 88 5.21 -2.17 -9.58
C VAL A 88 3.80 -2.73 -9.75
N LYS A 89 3.70 -3.88 -10.40
CA LYS A 89 2.44 -4.62 -10.54
C LYS A 89 2.44 -5.77 -9.54
N ILE A 90 1.41 -5.81 -8.71
CA ILE A 90 1.24 -6.84 -7.69
C ILE A 90 -0.08 -7.55 -7.98
N TRP A 91 0.00 -8.84 -8.25
CA TRP A 91 -1.18 -9.70 -8.39
C TRP A 91 -1.35 -10.53 -7.14
N ILE A 92 -2.49 -10.41 -6.46
CA ILE A 92 -2.80 -11.18 -5.25
C ILE A 92 -4.04 -12.03 -5.52
N LYS A 93 -3.93 -13.33 -5.29
CA LYS A 93 -5.04 -14.27 -5.34
C LYS A 93 -5.15 -15.01 -4.02
N HIS A 94 -6.35 -15.03 -3.42
CA HIS A 94 -6.58 -15.79 -2.19
C HIS A 94 -8.03 -16.22 -2.03
N ARG A 95 -8.28 -17.27 -1.24
CA ARG A 95 -9.64 -17.70 -0.84
C ARG A 95 -9.80 -17.61 0.66
N ASN A 96 -10.60 -16.65 1.15
CA ASN A 96 -10.80 -16.44 2.60
C ASN A 96 -9.49 -16.41 3.40
N ARG A 97 -8.46 -15.70 2.88
CA ARG A 97 -7.11 -15.61 3.48
C ARG A 97 -6.36 -16.95 3.59
N LYS A 98 -6.71 -17.90 2.73
CA LYS A 98 -6.02 -19.18 2.54
C LYS A 98 -5.65 -19.34 1.07
N ASN A 99 -4.72 -20.25 0.79
CA ASN A 99 -4.17 -20.52 -0.54
C ASN A 99 -3.80 -19.20 -1.23
N ILE A 100 -2.91 -18.46 -0.59
CA ILE A 100 -2.46 -17.16 -1.03
C ILE A 100 -1.40 -17.38 -2.09
N GLN A 101 -1.64 -16.85 -3.29
CA GLN A 101 -0.67 -16.76 -4.36
C GLN A 101 -0.48 -15.28 -4.67
N MET A 102 0.78 -14.85 -4.72
CA MET A 102 1.11 -13.46 -5.02
C MET A 102 2.25 -13.39 -6.01
N THR A 103 2.12 -12.51 -7.00
CA THR A 103 3.18 -12.23 -7.97
C THR A 103 3.51 -10.75 -7.92
N ILE A 104 4.78 -10.43 -7.67
CA ILE A 104 5.30 -9.07 -7.73
C ILE A 104 6.12 -8.95 -9.02
N THR A 105 5.74 -8.00 -9.86
CA THR A 105 6.49 -7.65 -11.08
C THR A 105 7.07 -6.27 -10.87
N GLN A 106 8.40 -6.21 -10.75
CA GLN A 106 9.12 -4.94 -10.63
C GLN A 106 9.20 -4.29 -12.02
N PRO A 107 9.08 -2.96 -12.13
CA PRO A 107 9.29 -2.26 -13.39
C PRO A 107 10.78 -2.29 -13.74
N ASP A 108 11.09 -2.43 -15.03
CA ASP A 108 12.47 -2.33 -15.51
C ASP A 108 12.99 -0.90 -15.30
N ASP A 109 14.20 -0.78 -14.76
CA ASP A 109 14.86 0.51 -14.54
C ASP A 109 15.23 1.20 -15.86
N ASP A 110 15.45 0.42 -16.93
CA ASP A 110 15.78 0.92 -18.26
C ASP A 110 14.76 0.40 -19.31
N PRO A 111 13.82 1.23 -19.79
CA PRO A 111 12.77 0.80 -20.70
C PRO A 111 13.29 0.46 -22.12
N ASP A 112 14.55 0.80 -22.40
CA ASP A 112 15.20 0.52 -23.68
C ASP A 112 15.89 -0.87 -23.70
N ASP A 113 16.05 -1.50 -22.53
CA ASP A 113 16.56 -2.86 -22.44
C ASP A 113 15.40 -3.86 -22.61
N GLU A 114 15.51 -4.74 -23.62
CA GLU A 114 14.55 -5.81 -23.93
C GLU A 114 14.59 -6.97 -22.89
N ILE A 115 14.86 -6.64 -21.63
CA ILE A 115 14.95 -7.59 -20.53
C ILE A 115 13.52 -7.89 -20.03
N GLU A 116 13.21 -9.16 -19.83
CA GLU A 116 11.91 -9.54 -19.24
C GLU A 116 11.87 -9.07 -17.78
N PRO A 117 10.78 -8.42 -17.33
CA PRO A 117 10.71 -7.87 -16.00
C PRO A 117 10.81 -8.96 -14.94
N ASP A 118 11.53 -8.67 -13.86
CA ASP A 118 11.71 -9.58 -12.75
C ASP A 118 10.35 -9.88 -12.09
N GLN A 119 9.93 -11.15 -12.17
CA GLN A 119 8.70 -11.66 -11.59
C GLN A 119 9.01 -12.61 -10.45
N GLU A 120 8.62 -12.21 -9.25
CA GLU A 120 8.72 -13.05 -8.05
C GLU A 120 7.34 -13.57 -7.68
N THR A 121 7.18 -14.89 -7.62
CA THR A 121 5.93 -15.53 -7.22
C THR A 121 6.08 -16.19 -5.86
N PHE A 122 5.14 -15.89 -4.97
CA PHE A 122 5.08 -16.37 -3.60
C PHE A 122 3.80 -17.18 -3.40
N GLU A 123 3.92 -18.35 -2.78
CA GLU A 123 2.80 -19.23 -2.46
C GLU A 123 2.81 -19.60 -0.98
N ALA A 124 1.64 -19.48 -0.34
CA ALA A 124 1.45 -19.84 1.05
C ALA A 124 0.06 -20.43 1.29
N LYS A 125 -0.07 -21.43 2.18
CA LYS A 125 -1.36 -22.04 2.50
C LYS A 125 -2.22 -21.11 3.35
N ASP A 126 -1.61 -20.35 4.23
CA ASP A 126 -2.27 -19.36 5.07
C ASP A 126 -1.40 -18.13 5.31
N VAL A 127 -2.01 -17.13 5.97
CA VAL A 127 -1.37 -15.86 6.31
C VAL A 127 -0.17 -16.05 7.24
N ARG A 128 -0.20 -17.06 8.10
CA ARG A 128 0.87 -17.29 9.07
C ARG A 128 2.12 -17.79 8.35
N GLU A 129 1.95 -18.77 7.46
CA GLU A 129 3.02 -19.27 6.59
C GLU A 129 3.59 -18.17 5.70
N LEU A 130 2.74 -17.30 5.14
CA LEU A 130 3.19 -16.15 4.35
C LEU A 130 4.06 -15.20 5.19
N ARG A 131 3.64 -14.88 6.41
CA ARG A 131 4.38 -13.98 7.32
C ARG A 131 5.72 -14.57 7.77
N GLU A 132 5.76 -15.88 8.02
CA GLU A 132 6.96 -16.57 8.50
C GLU A 132 8.00 -16.76 7.39
N ASN A 133 7.56 -17.15 6.19
CA ASN A 133 8.46 -17.46 5.07
C ASN A 133 8.79 -16.24 4.21
N TYR A 134 7.84 -15.31 4.04
CA TYR A 134 7.92 -14.19 3.11
C TYR A 134 7.42 -12.89 3.76
N PRO A 135 8.18 -12.31 4.71
CA PRO A 135 7.75 -11.13 5.45
C PRO A 135 7.47 -9.92 4.54
N GLU A 136 8.25 -9.73 3.48
CA GLU A 136 8.04 -8.65 2.50
C GLU A 136 6.73 -8.83 1.74
N ALA A 137 6.44 -10.06 1.31
CA ALA A 137 5.18 -10.39 0.65
C ALA A 137 3.97 -10.18 1.57
N TYR A 138 4.13 -10.49 2.86
CA TYR A 138 3.09 -10.29 3.86
C TYR A 138 2.73 -8.82 4.03
N GLU A 139 3.67 -7.88 3.95
CA GLU A 139 3.38 -6.43 4.06
C GLU A 139 2.44 -5.95 2.95
N TYR A 140 2.67 -6.38 1.71
CA TYR A 140 1.78 -6.08 0.58
C TYR A 140 0.40 -6.73 0.77
N PHE A 141 0.38 -7.99 1.23
CA PHE A 141 -0.86 -8.70 1.50
C PHE A 141 -1.68 -8.03 2.61
N GLU A 142 -1.05 -7.62 3.70
CA GLU A 142 -1.71 -6.92 4.81
C GLU A 142 -2.28 -5.58 4.34
N ARG A 143 -1.50 -4.80 3.59
CA ARG A 143 -1.90 -3.48 3.07
C ARG A 143 -3.12 -3.54 2.16
N TYR A 144 -3.18 -4.52 1.25
CA TYR A 144 -4.20 -4.57 0.21
C TYR A 144 -5.31 -5.61 0.44
N ALA A 145 -4.97 -6.81 0.93
CA ALA A 145 -5.93 -7.89 1.15
C ALA A 145 -6.55 -7.88 2.56
N MET A 146 -5.94 -7.18 3.52
CA MET A 146 -6.47 -7.01 4.88
C MET A 146 -6.49 -5.54 5.33
N PRO A 147 -7.17 -4.63 4.61
CA PRO A 147 -7.32 -3.28 5.13
C PRO A 147 -7.96 -3.36 6.52
N GLU A 148 -7.26 -2.81 7.52
CA GLU A 148 -7.75 -2.77 8.90
C GLU A 148 -9.17 -2.21 8.87
N LYS A 149 -10.10 -2.93 9.49
CA LYS A 149 -11.54 -2.66 9.46
C LYS A 149 -11.80 -1.17 9.75
N GLY A 150 -12.07 -0.39 8.69
CA GLY A 150 -12.47 1.01 8.82
C GLY A 150 -11.83 1.99 7.86
N ASN A 151 -10.75 1.65 7.15
CA ASN A 151 -10.06 2.64 6.31
C ASN A 151 -9.56 2.05 4.99
N VAL A 152 -10.47 1.59 4.12
CA VAL A 152 -10.11 1.26 2.74
C VAL A 152 -10.07 2.58 1.95
N PRO A 153 -8.89 3.10 1.54
CA PRO A 153 -8.82 4.31 0.74
C PRO A 153 -9.40 3.99 -0.65
N GLY A 154 -10.60 4.49 -0.95
CA GLY A 154 -11.20 4.38 -2.28
C GLY A 154 -12.37 3.41 -2.44
N PHE A 155 -12.85 2.74 -1.38
CA PHE A 155 -14.03 1.86 -1.46
C PHE A 155 -15.35 2.63 -1.32
N GLY A 156 -15.53 3.63 -2.18
CA GLY A 156 -16.77 4.38 -2.38
C GLY A 156 -17.39 4.13 -3.76
N LEU A 157 -17.07 3.00 -4.42
CA LEU A 157 -17.64 2.67 -5.72
C LEU A 157 -18.96 1.89 -5.55
N PRO A 158 -20.08 2.37 -6.13
CA PRO A 158 -21.31 1.61 -6.18
C PRO A 158 -21.11 0.42 -7.12
N VAL A 159 -21.12 -0.79 -6.59
CA VAL A 159 -21.14 -2.02 -7.40
C VAL A 159 -22.47 -2.05 -8.16
N PRO A 160 -22.50 -1.90 -9.50
CA PRO A 160 -23.74 -2.02 -10.25
C PRO A 160 -24.11 -3.50 -10.33
N GLY A 161 -25.21 -3.88 -9.68
CA GLY A 161 -25.78 -5.24 -9.81
C GLY A 161 -25.94 -6.04 -8.51
N LEU A 162 -25.66 -5.48 -7.33
CA LEU A 162 -26.08 -6.10 -6.06
C LEU A 162 -27.47 -5.56 -5.64
N PRO A 163 -28.55 -6.34 -5.74
CA PRO A 163 -29.83 -5.95 -5.17
C PRO A 163 -29.78 -6.18 -3.65
N GLY A 164 -29.74 -5.09 -2.88
CA GLY A 164 -30.06 -5.11 -1.45
C GLY A 164 -28.88 -5.01 -0.50
N PHE A 165 -28.33 -3.81 -0.33
CA PHE A 165 -27.81 -3.37 0.97
C PHE A 165 -28.65 -2.17 1.45
N PRO A 166 -29.65 -2.39 2.32
CA PRO A 166 -30.38 -1.31 2.97
C PRO A 166 -29.54 -0.76 4.13
N GLY A 167 -28.60 0.13 3.82
CA GLY A 167 -27.70 0.70 4.84
C GLY A 167 -27.18 2.11 4.59
N GLY A 168 -27.41 2.67 3.40
CA GLY A 168 -27.05 4.06 3.10
C GLY A 168 -28.24 5.00 3.30
N GLN A 169 -28.61 5.27 4.56
CA GLN A 169 -29.49 6.39 4.88
C GLN A 169 -28.90 7.67 4.28
N ARG A 170 -29.53 8.15 3.20
CA ARG A 170 -29.55 9.57 2.86
C ARG A 170 -30.18 10.30 4.04
N GLY A 171 -29.34 10.73 4.99
CA GLY A 171 -29.75 11.78 5.91
C GLY A 171 -30.19 13.01 5.09
N PRO A 172 -31.20 13.74 5.54
CA PRO A 172 -31.63 14.96 4.88
C PRO A 172 -30.42 15.91 4.78
N ARG A 173 -30.15 16.42 3.59
CA ARG A 173 -29.25 17.57 3.38
C ARG A 173 -29.76 18.71 4.26
N MET A 174 -29.21 18.83 5.46
CA MET A 174 -29.29 20.05 6.24
C MET A 174 -28.52 21.09 5.44
N LEU A 175 -29.28 21.91 4.70
CA LEU A 175 -28.82 23.14 4.10
C LEU A 175 -28.30 24.03 5.24
N PHE A 176 -27.00 23.96 5.54
CA PHE A 176 -26.31 24.99 6.29
C PHE A 176 -26.30 26.25 5.43
N ARG A 177 -27.39 27.00 5.58
CA ARG A 177 -27.54 28.39 5.19
C ARG A 177 -26.46 29.16 5.95
N ASN A 178 -25.41 29.60 5.24
CA ASN A 178 -24.53 30.65 5.73
C ASN A 178 -25.38 31.77 6.34
N PRO A 179 -25.25 32.10 7.64
CA PRO A 179 -25.78 33.35 8.12
C PRO A 179 -24.90 34.47 7.57
N PRO A 180 -25.48 35.53 6.97
CA PRO A 180 -24.73 36.72 6.61
C PRO A 180 -24.48 37.53 7.88
N PHE A 181 -23.52 37.12 8.71
CA PHE A 181 -23.01 38.00 9.76
C PHE A 181 -21.92 38.90 9.17
N GLY A 182 -22.39 39.96 8.50
CA GLY A 182 -21.70 41.24 8.56
C GLY A 182 -21.75 41.72 10.00
N GLY A 183 -20.59 41.77 10.65
CA GLY A 183 -20.45 42.21 12.02
C GLY A 183 -18.99 42.53 12.28
N GLY A 184 -18.62 43.79 12.04
CA GLY A 184 -17.31 44.29 12.39
C GLY A 184 -17.08 44.16 13.89
N PHE A 185 -16.11 43.35 14.27
CA PHE A 185 -15.51 43.38 15.59
C PHE A 185 -14.13 44.02 15.44
N GLY A 186 -14.12 45.34 15.61
CA GLY A 186 -12.91 46.07 15.96
C GLY A 186 -12.54 45.73 17.39
N PHE A 187 -11.58 44.83 17.56
CA PHE A 187 -10.84 44.68 18.81
C PHE A 187 -9.54 45.48 18.69
N GLY A 188 -9.63 46.77 19.03
CA GLY A 188 -8.49 47.60 19.40
C GLY A 188 -8.17 47.40 20.87
N GLY A 189 -7.58 46.25 21.20
CA GLY A 189 -7.08 45.95 22.54
C GLY A 189 -5.70 45.34 22.41
N ASP A 190 -4.73 45.88 23.14
CA ASP A 190 -3.35 45.45 23.21
C ASP A 190 -3.24 43.92 23.23
N ALA A 191 -2.90 43.34 22.07
CA ALA A 191 -2.63 41.93 21.97
C ALA A 191 -1.34 41.67 22.78
N PRO A 192 -1.37 40.83 23.83
CA PRO A 192 -0.17 40.46 24.55
C PRO A 192 0.81 39.85 23.55
N ALA A 193 2.04 40.39 23.53
CA ALA A 193 3.10 39.89 22.67
C ALA A 193 3.19 38.36 22.81
N PRO A 194 3.22 37.59 21.70
CA PRO A 194 3.27 36.14 21.78
C PRO A 194 4.48 35.73 22.62
N PRO A 195 4.33 34.74 23.53
CA PRO A 195 5.42 34.32 24.40
C PRO A 195 6.62 33.91 23.56
N ALA A 196 7.69 34.68 23.67
CA ALA A 196 8.95 34.37 23.04
C ALA A 196 9.62 33.23 23.83
N GLN A 197 10.22 32.30 23.09
CA GLN A 197 11.32 31.44 23.54
C GLN A 197 11.01 30.16 24.34
N GLU A 198 10.28 29.20 23.75
CA GLU A 198 10.54 27.77 23.99
C GLU A 198 10.89 26.98 22.72
N GLY A 199 10.87 27.63 21.55
CA GLY A 199 11.18 26.98 20.27
C GLY A 199 12.68 26.84 19.95
N SER A 200 13.58 27.53 20.66
CA SER A 200 15.00 27.58 20.27
C SER A 200 15.75 26.27 20.52
N GLU A 201 15.49 25.59 21.64
CA GLU A 201 16.14 24.31 21.96
C GLU A 201 15.61 23.17 21.10
N ASN A 202 14.30 23.13 20.85
CA ASN A 202 13.69 22.14 19.97
C ASN A 202 14.17 22.30 18.52
N ASN A 203 14.30 23.54 18.04
CA ASN A 203 14.86 23.81 16.71
C ASN A 203 16.34 23.40 16.62
N LYS A 204 17.11 23.57 17.71
CA LYS A 204 18.51 23.13 17.74
C LYS A 204 18.62 21.59 17.66
N ARG A 205 17.82 20.87 18.45
CA ARG A 205 17.76 19.39 18.39
C ARG A 205 17.32 18.87 17.02
N LEU A 206 16.34 19.53 16.39
CA LEU A 206 15.91 19.20 15.02
C LEU A 206 17.00 19.44 13.99
N SER A 207 17.82 20.50 14.15
CA SER A 207 18.94 20.77 13.24
C SER A 207 20.06 19.73 13.36
N GLU A 208 20.35 19.24 14.58
CA GLU A 208 21.32 18.19 14.84
C GLU A 208 20.85 16.84 14.27
N LEU A 209 19.58 16.47 14.49
CA LEU A 209 18.98 15.26 13.91
C LEU A 209 18.98 15.27 12.37
N ASN A 210 18.75 16.43 11.75
CA ASN A 210 18.83 16.57 10.29
C ASN A 210 20.27 16.42 9.77
N ALA A 211 21.27 16.85 10.54
CA ALA A 211 22.67 16.67 10.17
C ALA A 211 23.07 15.18 10.24
N GLU A 212 22.63 14.47 11.28
CA GLU A 212 22.84 13.01 11.41
C GLU A 212 22.18 12.25 10.24
N LEU A 213 20.95 12.60 9.87
CA LEU A 213 20.26 11.97 8.73
C LEU A 213 21.03 12.15 7.41
N LYS A 214 21.64 13.31 7.18
CA LYS A 214 22.46 13.55 5.99
C LYS A 214 23.71 12.69 5.98
N GLN A 215 24.39 12.55 7.13
CA GLN A 215 25.57 11.69 7.24
C GLN A 215 25.24 10.23 6.94
N TYR A 216 24.13 9.70 7.48
CA TYR A 216 23.71 8.33 7.18
C TYR A 216 23.30 8.13 5.71
N ALA A 217 22.72 9.15 5.06
CA ALA A 217 22.41 9.09 3.64
C ALA A 217 23.69 9.03 2.78
N GLU A 218 24.72 9.81 3.12
CA GLU A 218 26.02 9.77 2.44
C GLU A 218 26.74 8.42 2.67
N GLU A 219 26.66 7.86 3.89
CA GLU A 219 27.24 6.55 4.19
C GLU A 219 26.54 5.41 3.44
N LEU A 220 25.20 5.48 3.29
CA LEU A 220 24.45 4.56 2.44
C LEU A 220 24.88 4.66 0.98
N GLN A 221 25.06 5.88 0.48
CA GLN A 221 25.51 6.11 -0.90
C GLN A 221 26.91 5.53 -1.14
N GLU A 222 27.84 5.73 -0.21
CA GLU A 222 29.20 5.16 -0.29
C GLU A 222 29.18 3.61 -0.23
N LEU A 223 28.30 3.03 0.59
CA LEU A 223 28.11 1.58 0.66
C LEU A 223 27.46 0.99 -0.60
N THR A 224 26.62 1.76 -1.30
CA THR A 224 26.05 1.33 -2.58
C THR A 224 27.04 1.41 -3.75
N GLU A 225 27.99 2.36 -3.72
CA GLU A 225 29.03 2.48 -4.77
C GLU A 225 30.13 1.40 -4.65
N LYS A 226 30.33 0.82 -3.46
CA LYS A 226 31.30 -0.26 -3.20
C LYS A 226 30.60 -1.62 -3.09
N THR A 227 30.45 -2.34 -4.21
CA THR A 227 29.94 -3.73 -4.26
C THR A 227 30.77 -4.71 -3.40
N PRO A 228 30.26 -5.91 -3.04
CA PRO A 228 28.87 -6.36 -2.99
C PRO A 228 28.21 -5.96 -1.66
N ILE A 229 26.93 -5.63 -1.72
CA ILE A 229 26.14 -5.09 -0.61
C ILE A 229 26.25 -5.99 0.62
N ASP A 230 26.96 -5.50 1.64
CA ASP A 230 27.09 -6.17 2.92
C ASP A 230 25.77 -5.99 3.69
N LEU A 231 24.80 -6.87 3.42
CA LEU A 231 23.42 -6.82 3.94
C LEU A 231 23.34 -6.63 5.46
N ARG A 232 24.41 -7.00 6.19
CA ARG A 232 24.53 -6.77 7.64
C ARG A 232 24.64 -5.27 7.97
N LYS A 233 25.48 -4.52 7.26
CA LYS A 233 25.63 -3.07 7.47
C LYS A 233 24.36 -2.34 7.07
N LEU A 234 23.71 -2.76 5.99
CA LEU A 234 22.45 -2.17 5.54
C LEU A 234 21.34 -2.36 6.58
N ARG A 235 21.27 -3.54 7.23
CA ARG A 235 20.35 -3.80 8.34
C ARG A 235 20.65 -2.97 9.59
N GLU A 236 21.92 -2.76 9.92
CA GLU A 236 22.31 -1.87 11.03
C GLU A 236 21.89 -0.42 10.77
N ILE A 237 22.17 0.10 9.57
CA ILE A 237 21.81 1.48 9.21
C ILE A 237 20.28 1.65 9.19
N SER A 238 19.55 0.69 8.64
CA SER A 238 18.07 0.70 8.66
C SER A 238 17.51 0.78 10.08
N LYS A 239 18.08 0.01 11.03
CA LYS A 239 17.68 0.04 12.44
C LYS A 239 17.96 1.41 13.08
N HIS A 240 19.12 2.00 12.80
CA HIS A 240 19.47 3.33 13.29
C HIS A 240 18.52 4.40 12.75
N LEU A 241 18.19 4.36 11.45
CA LEU A 241 17.22 5.26 10.83
C LEU A 241 15.86 5.20 11.50
N HIS A 242 15.36 3.99 11.78
CA HIS A 242 14.08 3.79 12.46
C HIS A 242 14.10 4.36 13.90
N ASP A 243 15.19 4.14 14.64
CA ASP A 243 15.35 4.70 16.00
C ASP A 243 15.40 6.24 16.00
N VAL A 244 16.05 6.84 14.99
CA VAL A 244 16.08 8.30 14.79
C VAL A 244 14.69 8.84 14.45
N GLN A 245 13.96 8.18 13.55
CA GLN A 245 12.57 8.55 13.22
C GLN A 245 11.65 8.48 14.44
N LYS A 246 11.80 7.43 15.26
CA LYS A 246 11.04 7.29 16.51
C LYS A 246 11.34 8.43 17.49
N LYS A 247 12.61 8.79 17.67
CA LYS A 247 13.00 9.93 18.51
C LYS A 247 12.43 11.25 17.97
N MET A 248 12.46 11.47 16.66
CA MET A 248 11.81 12.65 16.04
C MET A 248 10.32 12.70 16.36
N ALA A 249 9.60 11.59 16.20
CA ALA A 249 8.17 11.52 16.50
C ALA A 249 7.87 11.76 18.00
N GLU A 250 8.73 11.29 18.90
CA GLU A 250 8.63 11.58 20.34
C GLU A 250 8.88 13.07 20.64
N THR A 251 9.86 13.70 19.98
CA THR A 251 10.12 15.15 20.15
C THR A 251 9.05 16.05 19.55
N LEU A 252 8.38 15.61 18.49
CA LEU A 252 7.29 16.35 17.84
C LEU A 252 5.93 16.13 18.51
N LYS A 253 5.82 15.15 19.41
CA LYS A 253 4.59 14.92 20.17
C LYS A 253 4.38 16.16 21.07
N PRO A 254 3.31 16.94 20.87
CA PRO A 254 3.07 18.10 21.71
C PRO A 254 3.00 17.61 23.16
N PRO A 255 3.60 18.34 24.12
CA PRO A 255 3.49 17.98 25.52
C PRO A 255 2.00 17.85 25.79
N ARG A 256 1.59 16.65 26.25
CA ARG A 256 0.22 16.45 26.72
C ARG A 256 -0.01 17.56 27.72
N GLN A 257 -0.81 18.56 27.34
CA GLN A 257 -1.36 19.51 28.29
C GLN A 257 -2.04 18.62 29.30
N LYS A 258 -1.45 18.49 30.49
CA LYS A 258 -2.16 17.98 31.64
C LYS A 258 -3.34 18.94 31.74
N SER A 259 -4.50 18.47 31.29
CA SER A 259 -5.76 19.10 31.62
C SER A 259 -5.83 18.94 33.12
N ASP A 260 -5.26 19.92 33.83
CA ASP A 260 -5.42 20.05 35.27
C ASP A 260 -6.92 19.99 35.50
N GLY A 261 -7.32 18.97 36.24
CA GLY A 261 -8.72 18.65 36.50
C GLY A 261 -9.42 19.88 37.03
N ALA A 262 -10.37 20.37 36.24
CA ALA A 262 -11.34 21.36 36.65
C ALA A 262 -12.72 20.76 36.40
N GLY A 263 -13.39 20.40 37.51
CA GLY A 263 -14.82 20.13 37.60
C GLY A 263 -15.22 18.68 37.28
N GLU A 264 -16.11 18.05 38.02
CA GLU A 264 -17.00 18.52 39.07
C GLU A 264 -17.49 17.29 39.83
N ASP A 265 -17.51 17.42 41.14
CA ASP A 265 -18.30 16.59 42.05
C ASP A 265 -19.77 16.54 41.59
N ALA A 266 -20.37 15.35 41.59
CA ALA A 266 -21.78 15.17 41.90
C ALA A 266 -22.04 13.70 42.23
N ASP A 267 -22.11 13.47 43.53
CA ASP A 267 -22.71 12.33 44.20
C ASP A 267 -24.11 12.01 43.63
N ASP A 268 -24.40 10.72 43.44
CA ASP A 268 -25.76 10.20 43.66
C ASP A 268 -25.67 8.68 43.90
N GLU A 269 -25.45 8.32 45.16
CA GLU A 269 -25.73 6.98 45.69
C GLU A 269 -27.25 6.80 45.77
N VAL A 270 -27.82 6.03 44.84
CA VAL A 270 -29.19 5.55 44.94
C VAL A 270 -29.20 4.30 45.81
N GLU A 271 -29.49 4.48 47.10
CA GLU A 271 -29.76 3.40 48.06
C GLU A 271 -31.11 2.73 47.70
N VAL A 272 -31.06 1.51 47.16
CA VAL A 272 -32.24 0.68 46.92
C VAL A 272 -32.48 -0.17 48.15
N GLY A 273 -33.42 0.26 49.00
CA GLY A 273 -33.97 -0.57 50.08
C GLY A 273 -34.96 -1.63 49.55
N PRO A 274 -35.14 -2.74 50.30
CA PRO A 274 -36.02 -3.87 49.92
C PRO A 274 -37.52 -3.58 50.01
#